data_AF-A0A6B2XRJ9-F1
#
_entry.id   AF-A0A6B2XRJ9-F1
#
_cell.length_a   1.000
_cell.length_b   1.000
_cell.length_c   1.000
_cell.angle_alpha   90.00
_cell.angle_beta   90.00
_cell.angle_gamma   90.00
#
_symmetry.space_group_name_H-M   'P 1'
#
loop_
_entity.id
_entity.type
_entity.pdbx_description
1 polymer ?
#
loop_
_entity_poly.entity_id
_entity_poly.type
_entity_poly.pdbx_seq_one_letter_code
_entity_poly.pdbx_strand_id
1 'polypeptide(L)'
;LDLAERALRHDLAQCADVDGSLQVDDGWRSVLYLGTGSTGIGLALAAFLKHRTGTGLGEALASIRLAARGQFTVFPGLLDGRAGLLYFLTAAGHGADDAAALQGHRRDLWRHAVPHGDGLAFPGRHLVRLSM
;
A
#
# COMPACT_ATOMS: atom_id res chain seq x y z
N LEU A 1 22.61 1.48 9.92
CA LEU A 1 21.38 1.58 9.10
C LEU A 1 21.52 2.59 7.95
N ASP A 2 22.71 3.13 7.68
CA ASP A 2 22.89 4.20 6.68
C ASP A 2 22.69 3.75 5.23
N LEU A 3 23.04 2.50 4.90
CA LEU A 3 22.72 1.91 3.59
C LEU A 3 21.20 1.83 3.36
N ALA A 4 20.43 1.42 4.37
CA ALA A 4 18.97 1.35 4.30
C ALA A 4 18.37 2.75 4.13
N GLU A 5 18.88 3.74 4.86
CA GLU A 5 18.41 5.13 4.69
C GLU A 5 18.67 5.67 3.28
N ARG A 6 19.87 5.41 2.73
CA ARG A 6 20.19 5.82 1.35
C ARG A 6 19.29 5.15 0.32
N ALA A 7 19.04 3.85 0.47
CA ALA A 7 18.12 3.12 -0.40
C ALA A 7 16.70 3.69 -0.33
N LEU A 8 16.17 3.92 0.88
CA LEU A 8 14.85 4.53 1.05
C LEU A 8 14.75 5.93 0.46
N ARG A 9 15.79 6.77 0.61
CA ARG A 9 15.82 8.10 -0.01
C ARG A 9 15.85 8.01 -1.54
N HIS A 10 16.54 7.02 -2.10
CA HIS A 10 16.54 6.78 -3.53
C HIS A 10 15.16 6.36 -4.04
N ASP A 11 14.51 5.42 -3.37
CA ASP A 11 13.16 4.96 -3.72
C ASP A 11 12.14 6.10 -3.60
N LEU A 12 12.21 6.90 -2.52
CA LEU A 12 11.34 8.06 -2.31
C LEU A 12 11.55 9.16 -3.35
N ALA A 13 12.75 9.27 -3.94
CA ALA A 13 13.01 10.23 -5.02
C ALA A 13 12.30 9.85 -6.34
N GLN A 14 11.79 8.61 -6.45
CA GLN A 14 10.93 8.19 -7.57
C GLN A 14 9.44 8.46 -7.30
N CYS A 15 9.10 9.04 -6.16
CA CYS A 15 7.72 9.39 -5.83
C CYS A 15 7.38 10.84 -6.19
N ALA A 16 6.13 11.05 -6.58
CA ALA A 16 5.54 12.36 -6.81
C ALA A 16 4.40 12.64 -5.81
N ASP A 17 4.14 13.92 -5.55
CA ASP A 17 2.95 14.35 -4.84
C ASP A 17 1.72 14.16 -5.74
N VAL A 18 0.69 13.54 -5.17
CA VAL A 18 -0.61 13.33 -5.80
C VAL A 18 -1.66 13.73 -4.77
N ASP A 19 -2.15 14.96 -4.88
CA ASP A 19 -3.14 15.55 -3.97
C ASP A 19 -2.72 15.45 -2.49
N GLY A 20 -1.45 15.74 -2.18
CA GLY A 20 -0.89 15.67 -0.83
C GLY A 20 -0.48 14.26 -0.37
N SER A 21 -0.73 13.24 -1.19
CA SER A 21 -0.26 11.87 -0.97
C SER A 21 1.02 11.59 -1.75
N LEU A 22 1.82 10.62 -1.31
CA LEU A 22 3.07 10.27 -1.98
C LEU A 22 2.92 8.92 -2.71
N GLN A 23 3.11 8.94 -4.03
CA GLN A 23 2.94 7.79 -4.92
C GLN A 23 4.14 7.65 -5.87
N VAL A 24 4.51 6.43 -6.25
CA VAL A 24 5.60 6.22 -7.22
C VAL A 24 5.16 6.74 -8.58
N ASP A 25 5.99 7.53 -9.25
CA ASP A 25 5.79 7.88 -10.65
C ASP A 25 6.47 6.81 -11.53
N ASP A 26 5.68 6.05 -12.29
CA ASP A 26 6.20 5.05 -13.22
C ASP A 26 6.39 5.59 -14.66
N GLY A 27 6.29 6.91 -14.83
CA GLY A 27 6.46 7.66 -16.07
C GLY A 27 5.17 7.88 -16.85
N TRP A 28 4.08 7.19 -16.51
CA TRP A 28 2.78 7.36 -17.17
C TRP A 28 1.60 7.34 -16.19
N ARG A 29 1.81 6.90 -14.95
CA ARG A 29 0.83 6.96 -13.87
C ARG A 29 1.50 7.03 -12.50
N SER A 30 0.70 7.44 -11.52
CA SER A 30 1.05 7.32 -10.11
C SER A 30 0.64 5.93 -9.58
N VAL A 31 1.55 5.27 -8.86
CA VAL A 31 1.40 3.90 -8.38
C VAL A 31 1.53 3.85 -6.86
N LEU A 32 0.45 3.43 -6.22
CA LEU A 32 0.37 3.26 -4.76
C LEU A 32 0.49 1.81 -4.29
N TYR A 33 0.44 0.83 -5.20
CA TYR A 33 0.31 -0.58 -4.84
C TYR A 33 1.54 -1.18 -4.15
N LEU A 34 1.35 -2.31 -3.46
CA LEU A 34 2.38 -2.91 -2.63
C LEU A 34 3.58 -3.44 -3.43
N GLY A 35 3.34 -4.03 -4.60
CA GLY A 35 4.36 -4.69 -5.41
C GLY A 35 5.33 -3.73 -6.10
N THR A 36 4.81 -2.62 -6.64
CA THR A 36 5.60 -1.68 -7.46
C THR A 36 5.37 -0.21 -7.13
N GLY A 37 4.60 0.09 -6.08
CA GLY A 37 4.19 1.44 -5.73
C GLY A 37 4.66 1.87 -4.35
N SER A 38 4.19 3.04 -3.95
CA SER A 38 4.68 3.71 -2.76
C SER A 38 4.39 2.96 -1.46
N THR A 39 3.35 2.13 -1.37
CA THR A 39 3.08 1.35 -0.14
C THR A 39 4.11 0.24 0.12
N GLY A 40 4.77 -0.28 -0.92
CA GLY A 40 5.92 -1.18 -0.77
C GLY A 40 7.12 -0.46 -0.13
N ILE A 41 7.44 0.73 -0.65
CA ILE A 41 8.45 1.63 -0.07
C ILE A 41 8.06 1.98 1.38
N GLY A 42 6.78 2.28 1.60
CA GLY A 42 6.21 2.62 2.90
C GLY A 42 6.39 1.51 3.95
N LEU A 43 6.28 0.23 3.58
CA LEU A 43 6.55 -0.88 4.51
C LEU A 43 8.01 -0.92 4.95
N ALA A 44 8.94 -0.82 4.00
CA ALA A 44 10.36 -0.79 4.30
C ALA A 44 10.70 0.43 5.17
N LEU A 45 10.09 1.58 4.85
CA LEU A 45 10.23 2.81 5.61
C LEU A 45 9.68 2.68 7.05
N ALA A 46 8.49 2.09 7.23
CA ALA A 46 7.92 1.84 8.54
C ALA A 46 8.79 0.88 9.39
N ALA A 47 9.38 -0.13 8.76
CA ALA A 47 10.33 -1.03 9.43
C ALA A 47 11.61 -0.29 9.84
N PHE A 48 12.16 0.55 8.96
CA PHE A 48 13.35 1.36 9.26
C PHE A 48 13.12 2.35 10.41
N LEU A 49 11.98 3.05 10.43
CA LEU A 49 11.66 4.05 11.44
C LEU A 49 11.45 3.45 12.84
N LYS A 50 11.24 2.13 12.98
CA LYS A 50 11.27 1.43 14.28
C LYS A 50 12.68 1.42 14.90
N HIS A 51 13.72 1.54 14.09
CA HIS A 51 15.11 1.46 14.55
C HIS A 51 15.85 2.81 14.46
N ARG A 52 15.41 3.75 13.62
CA ARG A 52 16.03 5.08 13.49
C ARG A 52 14.98 6.18 13.42
N THR A 53 14.96 7.05 14.42
CA THR A 53 14.11 8.24 14.49
C THR A 53 14.90 9.50 14.09
N GLY A 54 14.20 10.63 13.90
CA GLY A 54 14.85 11.93 13.64
C GLY A 54 15.45 12.12 12.24
N THR A 55 15.19 11.21 11.29
CA THR A 55 15.72 11.27 9.91
C THR A 55 14.94 12.20 8.97
N GLY A 56 13.80 12.72 9.43
CA GLY A 56 12.83 13.46 8.62
C GLY A 56 11.94 12.57 7.73
N LEU A 57 12.19 11.25 7.65
CA LEU A 57 11.43 10.37 6.75
C LEU A 57 10.02 10.01 7.26
N GLY A 58 9.64 10.48 8.45
CA GLY A 58 8.32 10.24 9.03
C GLY A 58 7.19 10.89 8.21
N GLU A 59 7.45 12.06 7.62
CA GLU A 59 6.48 12.77 6.77
C GLU A 59 6.19 11.98 5.49
N ALA A 60 7.22 11.43 4.86
CA ALA A 60 7.05 10.56 3.70
C ALA A 60 6.17 9.33 4.02
N LEU A 61 6.37 8.70 5.19
CA LEU A 61 5.50 7.60 5.61
C LEU A 61 4.05 8.05 5.80
N ALA A 62 3.82 9.24 6.34
CA ALA A 62 2.49 9.80 6.51
C ALA A 62 1.80 10.09 5.16
N SER A 63 2.53 10.64 4.18
CA SER A 63 1.99 10.90 2.84
C SER A 63 1.72 9.61 2.04
N ILE A 64 2.54 8.57 2.21
CA ILE A 64 2.27 7.23 1.63
C ILE A 64 1.03 6.61 2.29
N ARG A 65 0.90 6.76 3.62
CA ARG A 65 -0.30 6.34 4.35
C ARG A 65 -1.56 7.02 3.84
N LEU A 66 -1.49 8.31 3.51
CA LEU A 66 -2.60 9.01 2.88
C LEU A 66 -2.99 8.39 1.54
N ALA A 67 -2.02 8.05 0.68
CA ALA A 67 -2.30 7.38 -0.60
C ALA A 67 -3.04 6.04 -0.39
N ALA A 68 -2.61 5.27 0.60
CA ALA A 68 -3.20 3.97 0.91
C ALA A 68 -4.64 4.04 1.45
N ARG A 69 -5.11 5.21 1.91
CA ARG A 69 -6.52 5.43 2.30
C ARG A 69 -7.45 5.57 1.10
N GLY A 70 -6.90 5.76 -0.11
CA GLY A 70 -7.66 5.91 -1.35
C GLY A 70 -8.60 4.72 -1.59
N GLN A 71 -9.87 4.99 -1.86
CA GLN A 71 -10.90 3.94 -1.88
C GLN A 71 -11.01 3.20 -3.22
N PHE A 72 -10.49 3.78 -4.31
CA PHE A 72 -10.60 3.20 -5.64
C PHE A 72 -9.41 2.29 -5.96
N THR A 73 -9.66 0.98 -5.92
CA THR A 73 -8.80 -0.05 -6.51
C THR A 73 -9.69 -1.13 -7.11
N VAL A 74 -9.32 -1.57 -8.31
CA VAL A 74 -10.08 -2.54 -9.11
C VAL A 74 -9.76 -3.98 -8.70
N PHE A 75 -8.54 -4.24 -8.25
CA PHE A 75 -8.04 -5.60 -8.01
C PHE A 75 -8.08 -5.95 -6.51
N PRO A 76 -8.45 -7.19 -6.14
CA PRO A 76 -8.47 -7.61 -4.73
C PRO A 76 -7.09 -8.03 -4.20
N GLY A 77 -6.13 -8.32 -5.09
CA GLY A 77 -4.88 -9.01 -4.77
C GLY A 77 -3.92 -8.25 -3.83
N LEU A 78 -2.93 -8.99 -3.32
CA LEU A 78 -1.94 -8.47 -2.37
C LEU A 78 -0.96 -7.49 -3.01
N LEU A 79 -0.40 -7.79 -4.17
CA LEU A 79 0.66 -6.97 -4.77
C LEU A 79 0.10 -5.75 -5.50
N ASP A 80 -1.00 -5.90 -6.23
CA ASP A 80 -1.54 -4.87 -7.15
C ASP A 80 -2.95 -4.42 -6.76
N GLY A 81 -3.35 -4.58 -5.51
CA GLY A 81 -4.76 -4.45 -5.13
C GLY A 81 -5.04 -4.16 -3.67
N ARG A 82 -6.32 -4.29 -3.34
CA ARG A 82 -6.92 -3.90 -2.06
C ARG A 82 -6.34 -4.63 -0.85
N ALA A 83 -6.03 -5.93 -0.98
CA ALA A 83 -5.41 -6.67 0.11
C ALA A 83 -4.03 -6.10 0.47
N GLY A 84 -3.29 -5.57 -0.52
CA GLY A 84 -2.02 -4.87 -0.29
C GLY A 84 -2.17 -3.59 0.53
N LEU A 85 -3.19 -2.78 0.21
CA LEU A 85 -3.46 -1.53 0.94
C LEU A 85 -3.88 -1.81 2.38
N LEU A 86 -4.76 -2.81 2.56
CA LEU A 86 -5.16 -3.28 3.88
C LEU A 86 -3.95 -3.75 4.70
N TYR A 87 -3.08 -4.57 4.08
CA TYR A 87 -1.86 -5.06 4.71
C TYR A 87 -0.94 -3.91 5.13
N PHE A 88 -0.66 -2.96 4.23
CA PHE A 88 0.20 -1.82 4.52
C PHE A 88 -0.34 -0.95 5.66
N LEU A 89 -1.62 -0.56 5.62
CA LEU A 89 -2.26 0.24 6.68
C LEU A 89 -2.21 -0.46 8.05
N THR A 90 -2.24 -1.79 8.07
CA THR A 90 -2.14 -2.59 9.30
C THR A 90 -0.69 -2.69 9.79
N ALA A 91 0.25 -3.00 8.88
CA ALA A 91 1.63 -3.34 9.22
C ALA A 91 2.51 -2.12 9.49
N ALA A 92 2.22 -0.97 8.87
CA ALA A 92 2.98 0.26 9.05
C ALA A 92 2.70 0.98 10.39
N GLY A 93 1.90 0.39 11.29
CA GLY A 93 1.35 1.02 12.49
C GLY A 93 -0.03 1.62 12.20
N HIS A 94 -0.89 1.83 13.20
CA HIS A 94 -2.27 2.35 13.00
C HIS A 94 -2.36 3.79 13.48
N GLY A 95 -2.76 4.72 12.61
CA GLY A 95 -3.27 6.03 13.01
C GLY A 95 -4.78 5.99 13.24
N ALA A 96 -5.30 6.89 14.08
CA ALA A 96 -6.75 6.96 14.36
C ALA A 96 -7.58 7.12 13.07
N ASP A 97 -7.05 7.87 12.10
CA ASP A 97 -7.72 8.16 10.83
C ASP A 97 -7.75 6.96 9.86
N ASP A 98 -6.98 5.89 10.13
CA ASP A 98 -6.92 4.73 9.23
C ASP A 98 -8.10 3.78 9.44
N ALA A 99 -8.82 3.88 10.56
CA ALA A 99 -9.90 2.96 10.92
C ALA A 99 -11.00 2.92 9.84
N ALA A 100 -11.42 4.08 9.35
CA ALA A 100 -12.43 4.18 8.30
C ALA A 100 -11.95 3.56 6.98
N ALA A 101 -10.70 3.80 6.60
CA ALA A 101 -10.09 3.24 5.40
C ALA A 101 -9.97 1.70 5.51
N LEU A 102 -9.48 1.18 6.63
CA LEU A 102 -9.39 -0.26 6.90
C LEU A 102 -10.77 -0.94 6.80
N GLN A 103 -11.81 -0.33 7.37
CA GLN A 103 -13.18 -0.84 7.25
C GLN A 103 -13.67 -0.83 5.80
N GLY A 104 -13.42 0.25 5.06
CA GLY A 104 -13.75 0.37 3.64
C GLY A 104 -13.06 -0.71 2.79
N HIS A 105 -11.74 -0.85 2.92
CA HIS A 105 -10.98 -1.88 2.22
C HIS A 105 -11.46 -3.28 2.56
N ARG A 106 -11.72 -3.59 3.84
CA ARG A 106 -12.25 -4.90 4.23
C ARG A 106 -13.59 -5.19 3.59
N ARG A 107 -14.54 -4.27 3.69
CA ARG A 107 -15.89 -4.42 3.11
C ARG A 107 -15.83 -4.62 1.60
N ASP A 108 -15.03 -3.81 0.90
CA ASP A 108 -14.95 -3.87 -0.55
C ASP A 108 -14.16 -5.09 -1.03
N LEU A 109 -13.14 -5.55 -0.29
CA LEU A 109 -12.43 -6.79 -0.58
C LEU A 109 -13.38 -7.99 -0.55
N TRP A 110 -14.28 -8.04 0.44
CA TRP A 110 -15.30 -9.08 0.54
C TRP A 110 -16.25 -9.16 -0.66
N ARG A 111 -16.44 -8.07 -1.42
CA ARG A 111 -17.24 -8.09 -2.65
C ARG A 111 -16.60 -8.89 -3.79
N HIS A 112 -15.30 -9.18 -3.69
CA HIS A 112 -14.58 -10.00 -4.67
C HIS A 112 -14.49 -11.48 -4.24
N ALA A 113 -14.99 -11.85 -3.06
CA ALA A 113 -14.94 -13.22 -2.59
C ALA A 113 -15.93 -14.09 -3.37
N VAL A 114 -15.44 -15.19 -3.94
CA VAL A 114 -16.23 -16.15 -4.70
C VAL A 114 -16.18 -17.50 -3.98
N PRO A 115 -17.33 -18.11 -3.62
CA PRO A 115 -17.34 -19.48 -3.13
C PRO A 115 -16.66 -20.43 -4.13
N HIS A 116 -15.68 -21.19 -3.67
CA HIS A 116 -14.94 -22.12 -4.51
C HIS A 116 -14.49 -23.34 -3.70
N GLY A 117 -15.04 -24.51 -4.02
CA GLY A 117 -14.87 -25.72 -3.19
C GLY A 117 -15.36 -25.47 -1.76
N ASP A 118 -14.56 -25.89 -0.78
CA ASP A 118 -14.84 -25.71 0.66
C ASP A 118 -14.40 -24.33 1.20
N GLY A 119 -14.00 -23.42 0.31
CA GLY A 119 -13.42 -22.14 0.70
C GLY A 119 -13.84 -20.98 -0.20
N LEU A 120 -12.99 -19.95 -0.20
CA LEU A 120 -13.16 -18.74 -0.97
C LEU A 120 -12.00 -18.60 -1.94
N ALA A 121 -12.32 -18.23 -3.17
CA ALA A 121 -11.37 -17.76 -4.15
C ALA A 121 -11.58 -16.27 -4.41
N PHE A 122 -10.52 -15.61 -4.85
CA PHE A 122 -10.57 -14.22 -5.30
C PHE A 122 -10.13 -14.16 -6.76
N PRO A 123 -10.66 -13.24 -7.58
CA PRO A 123 -10.15 -13.00 -8.92
C PRO A 123 -8.71 -12.50 -8.86
N GLY A 124 -7.86 -13.05 -9.73
CA GLY A 124 -6.50 -12.58 -9.95
C GLY A 124 -6.45 -11.28 -10.75
N ARG A 125 -5.25 -10.97 -11.28
CA ARG A 125 -5.04 -9.78 -12.13
C ARG A 125 -6.00 -9.79 -13.32
N HIS A 126 -6.53 -8.62 -13.68
CA HIS A 126 -7.55 -8.43 -14.73
C HIS A 126 -8.94 -9.04 -14.44
N LEU A 127 -9.16 -9.68 -13.29
CA LEU A 127 -10.46 -10.25 -12.89
C LEU A 127 -11.01 -11.34 -13.84
N VAL A 128 -10.17 -11.91 -14.72
CA VAL A 128 -10.58 -12.91 -15.72
C VAL A 128 -10.44 -14.36 -15.27
N ARG A 129 -9.70 -14.61 -14.19
CA ARG A 129 -9.46 -15.95 -13.63
C ARG A 129 -9.40 -15.87 -12.12
N LEU A 130 -9.89 -16.90 -11.45
CA LEU A 130 -9.64 -17.07 -10.01
C LEU A 130 -8.14 -17.30 -9.77
N SER A 131 -7.58 -16.58 -8.81
CA SER A 131 -6.25 -16.89 -8.29
C SER A 131 -6.40 -18.09 -7.34
N MET A 132 -5.74 -19.19 -7.69
CA MET A 132 -5.53 -20.35 -6.83
C MET A 132 -4.07 -20.36 -6.40
#